data_AF-A0A3C0RY10-F1
#
_entry.id   AF-A0A3C0RY10-F1
#
_cell.length_a   1.000
_cell.length_b   1.000
_cell.length_c   1.000
_cell.angle_alpha   90.00
_cell.angle_beta   90.00
_cell.angle_gamma   90.00
#
_symmetry.space_group_name_H-M   'P 1'
#
loop_
_entity.id
_entity.type
_entity.pdbx_description
1 polymer ?
#
loop_
_entity_poly.entity_id
_entity_poly.type
_entity_poly.pdbx_seq_one_letter_code
_entity_poly.pdbx_strand_id
1 'polypeptide(L)'
;MKDFGGHSDEELIVLVQQDDSLAFEALYDRYWKKLYYQAARKTNSLEDAQEIVQNIFTSLWLRRHQLQIESNLASYLAVAVKYKVFKYLAQQYKQE
;
A
#
# COMPACT_ATOMS: atom_id res chain seq x y z
N MET A 1 7.81 -10.90 21.29
CA MET A 1 7.87 -10.09 20.05
C MET A 1 7.66 -11.06 18.90
N LYS A 2 6.60 -10.93 18.09
CA LYS A 2 6.45 -11.80 16.91
C LYS A 2 7.50 -11.37 15.89
N ASP A 3 8.37 -12.29 15.48
CA ASP A 3 9.36 -12.06 14.43
C ASP A 3 8.74 -12.44 13.08
N PHE A 4 8.54 -11.44 12.23
CA PHE A 4 7.99 -11.62 10.90
C PHE A 4 9.06 -11.60 9.79
N GLY A 5 10.34 -11.52 10.15
CA GLY A 5 11.45 -11.40 9.20
C GLY A 5 11.53 -12.54 8.17
N GLY A 6 11.02 -13.72 8.51
CA GLY A 6 10.96 -14.89 7.61
C GLY A 6 9.63 -15.11 6.89
N HIS A 7 8.58 -14.34 7.17
CA HIS A 7 7.26 -14.60 6.59
C HIS A 7 7.17 -14.09 5.15
N SER A 8 6.55 -14.89 4.28
CA SER A 8 6.19 -14.48 2.93
C SER A 8 5.07 -13.44 2.96
N ASP A 9 4.86 -12.75 1.83
CA ASP A 9 3.77 -11.78 1.75
C ASP A 9 2.41 -12.45 1.87
N GLU A 10 2.26 -13.66 1.31
CA GLU A 10 1.05 -14.46 1.36
C GLU A 10 0.72 -14.85 2.81
N GLU A 11 1.70 -15.28 3.59
CA GLU A 11 1.53 -15.60 5.01
C GLU A 11 1.12 -14.36 5.81
N LEU A 12 1.77 -13.22 5.57
CA LEU A 12 1.42 -11.97 6.24
C LEU A 12 0.01 -11.52 5.88
N ILE A 13 -0.43 -11.67 4.63
CA ILE A 13 -1.80 -11.33 4.22
C ILE A 13 -2.84 -12.19 4.93
N VAL A 14 -2.60 -13.50 5.09
CA VAL A 14 -3.49 -14.38 5.84
C VAL A 14 -3.62 -13.94 7.30
N LEU A 15 -2.52 -13.51 7.93
CA LEU A 15 -2.55 -12.98 9.30
C LEU A 15 -3.27 -11.63 9.38
N VAL A 16 -3.07 -10.75 8.40
CA VAL A 16 -3.78 -9.46 8.31
C VAL A 16 -5.29 -9.66 8.14
N GLN A 17 -5.71 -10.68 7.39
CA GLN A 17 -7.12 -11.08 7.29
C GLN A 17 -7.70 -11.57 8.62
N GLN A 18 -6.86 -11.95 9.59
CA GLN A 18 -7.26 -12.39 10.93
C GLN A 18 -7.07 -11.28 11.99
N ASP A 19 -7.08 -10.01 11.55
CA ASP A 19 -6.91 -8.83 12.41
C ASP A 19 -5.53 -8.72 13.10
N ASP A 20 -4.50 -9.43 12.64
CA ASP A 20 -3.14 -9.30 13.18
C ASP A 20 -2.50 -7.97 12.72
N SER A 21 -2.52 -6.98 13.62
CA SER A 21 -1.96 -5.64 13.37
C SER A 21 -0.43 -5.65 13.21
N LEU A 22 0.28 -6.59 13.84
CA LEU A 22 1.73 -6.68 13.72
C LEU A 22 2.13 -7.26 12.35
N ALA A 23 1.34 -8.18 11.80
CA ALA A 23 1.52 -8.63 10.43
C ALA A 23 1.29 -7.48 9.42
N PHE A 24 0.31 -6.62 9.69
CA PHE A 24 0.07 -5.43 8.87
C PHE A 24 1.22 -4.43 8.94
N GLU A 25 1.76 -4.18 10.13
CA GLU A 25 2.95 -3.35 10.34
C GLU A 25 4.16 -3.91 9.58
N ALA A 26 4.38 -5.23 9.61
CA ALA A 26 5.46 -5.86 8.85
C ALA A 26 5.30 -5.65 7.33
N LEU A 27 4.08 -5.74 6.79
CA LEU A 27 3.80 -5.41 5.39
C LEU A 27 4.03 -3.92 5.09
N TYR A 28 3.60 -3.05 5.99
CA TYR A 28 3.82 -1.61 5.87
C TYR A 28 5.31 -1.29 5.78
N ASP A 29 6.12 -1.79 6.71
CA ASP A 29 7.57 -1.56 6.73
C ASP A 29 8.27 -2.10 5.48
N ARG A 30 7.84 -3.27 5.00
CA ARG A 30 8.38 -3.91 3.80
C ARG A 30 8.13 -3.08 2.54
N TYR A 31 6.99 -2.42 2.44
CA TYR A 31 6.53 -1.80 1.19
C TYR A 31 6.50 -0.27 1.18
N TRP A 32 6.38 0.38 2.34
CA TRP A 32 6.19 1.82 2.49
C TRP A 32 7.18 2.63 1.65
N LYS A 33 8.49 2.44 1.87
CA LYS A 33 9.55 3.22 1.21
C LYS A 33 9.49 3.07 -0.31
N LYS A 34 9.23 1.86 -0.80
CA LYS A 34 9.16 1.56 -2.23
C LYS A 34 7.95 2.21 -2.89
N LEU A 35 6.78 2.20 -2.24
CA LEU A 35 5.57 2.85 -2.75
C LEU A 35 5.69 4.37 -2.68
N TYR A 36 6.26 4.89 -1.59
CA TYR A 36 6.50 6.31 -1.38
C TYR A 36 7.39 6.90 -2.48
N TYR A 37 8.52 6.26 -2.77
CA TYR A 37 9.42 6.71 -3.84
C TYR A 37 8.75 6.67 -5.22
N GLN A 38 7.94 5.64 -5.50
CA GLN A 38 7.20 5.54 -6.75
C GLN A 38 6.15 6.64 -6.91
N ALA A 39 5.41 6.96 -5.82
CA ALA A 39 4.43 8.03 -5.82
C ALA A 39 5.12 9.40 -5.97
N ALA A 40 6.15 9.69 -5.16
CA ALA A 40 6.90 10.95 -5.17
C ALA A 40 7.48 11.28 -6.54
N ARG A 41 8.03 10.30 -7.25
CA ARG A 41 8.55 10.50 -8.61
C ARG A 41 7.49 10.88 -9.63
N LYS A 42 6.23 10.51 -9.40
CA LYS A 42 5.14 10.76 -10.35
C LYS A 42 4.32 12.00 -9.99
N THR A 43 4.16 12.28 -8.69
CA THR A 43 3.49 13.49 -8.21
C THR A 43 4.40 14.71 -8.18
N ASN A 44 5.73 14.49 -8.17
CA ASN A 44 6.74 15.52 -7.90
C ASN A 44 6.53 16.23 -6.55
N SER A 45 5.88 15.55 -5.60
CA SER A 45 5.55 16.07 -4.27
C SER A 45 5.66 14.96 -3.24
N LEU A 46 6.46 15.22 -2.20
CA LEU A 46 6.68 14.30 -1.09
C LEU A 46 5.44 14.19 -0.18
N GLU A 47 4.71 15.29 -0.01
CA GLU A 47 3.49 15.35 0.80
C GLU A 47 2.37 14.52 0.16
N ASP A 48 2.11 14.74 -1.13
CA ASP A 48 1.10 13.97 -1.87
C ASP A 48 1.48 12.49 -1.97
N ALA A 49 2.78 12.19 -2.09
CA ALA A 49 3.25 10.81 -2.07
C ALA A 49 2.96 10.12 -0.74
N GLN A 50 3.19 10.81 0.38
CA GLN A 50 2.88 10.31 1.71
C GLN A 50 1.37 10.04 1.85
N GLU A 51 0.54 10.98 1.41
CA GLU A 51 -0.93 10.83 1.48
C GLU A 51 -1.43 9.67 0.61
N ILE A 52 -0.91 9.53 -0.61
CA ILE A 52 -1.25 8.42 -1.51
C ILE A 52 -0.93 7.07 -0.87
N VAL A 53 0.27 6.92 -0.30
CA VAL A 53 0.67 5.65 0.30
C VAL A 53 -0.13 5.38 1.57
N GLN A 54 -0.36 6.39 2.41
CA GLN A 54 -1.25 6.27 3.57
C GLN A 54 -2.63 5.77 3.16
N ASN A 55 -3.22 6.36 2.11
CA ASN A 55 -4.52 5.96 1.59
C ASN A 55 -4.56 4.51 1.07
N ILE A 56 -3.45 4.02 0.51
CA ILE A 56 -3.34 2.63 0.06
C ILE A 56 -3.36 1.67 1.25
N PHE A 57 -2.51 1.90 2.25
CA PHE A 57 -2.45 1.04 3.43
C PHE A 57 -3.72 1.12 4.28
N THR A 58 -4.30 2.32 4.46
CA THR A 58 -5.61 2.47 5.12
C THR A 58 -6.68 1.66 4.39
N SER A 59 -6.74 1.75 3.06
CA SER A 59 -7.69 0.96 2.27
C SER A 59 -7.43 -0.54 2.36
N LEU A 60 -6.16 -0.97 2.43
CA LEU A 60 -5.77 -2.37 2.61
C LEU A 60 -6.31 -2.89 3.95
N TRP A 61 -6.07 -2.16 5.04
CA TRP A 61 -6.54 -2.53 6.38
C TRP A 61 -8.06 -2.54 6.47
N LEU A 62 -8.74 -1.49 5.99
CA LEU A 62 -10.20 -1.41 6.06
C LEU A 62 -10.90 -2.56 5.30
N ARG A 63 -10.26 -3.06 4.24
CA ARG A 63 -10.80 -4.14 3.40
C ARG A 63 -10.18 -5.49 3.71
N ARG A 64 -9.36 -5.62 4.77
CA ARG A 64 -8.54 -6.82 5.04
C ARG A 64 -9.32 -8.13 4.95
N HIS A 65 -10.51 -8.18 5.55
CA HIS A 65 -11.42 -9.34 5.55
C HIS A 65 -11.94 -9.76 4.17
N GLN A 66 -11.84 -8.88 3.18
CA GLN A 66 -12.33 -9.06 1.81
C GLN A 66 -11.19 -9.02 0.78
N LEU A 67 -9.93 -8.95 1.23
CA LEU A 67 -8.79 -8.91 0.31
C LEU A 67 -8.69 -10.23 -0.45
N GLN A 68 -8.91 -10.17 -1.76
CA GLN A 68 -8.58 -11.24 -2.69
C GLN A 68 -7.40 -10.78 -3.54
N ILE A 69 -6.23 -11.28 -3.20
CA ILE A 69 -4.98 -10.95 -3.88
C ILE A 69 -4.64 -12.14 -4.79
N GLU A 70 -5.09 -12.05 -6.05
CA GLU A 70 -4.91 -13.11 -7.07
C GLU A 70 -3.49 -13.14 -7.68
N SER A 71 -2.72 -12.07 -7.48
CA SER A 71 -1.32 -11.92 -7.92
C SER A 71 -0.43 -11.68 -6.70
N ASN A 72 0.90 -11.63 -6.82
CA ASN A 72 1.73 -11.29 -5.66
C ASN A 72 1.45 -9.87 -5.14
N LEU A 73 1.64 -9.67 -3.83
CA LEU A 73 1.34 -8.41 -3.15
C LEU A 73 2.09 -7.21 -3.75
N ALA A 74 3.35 -7.41 -4.16
CA ALA A 74 4.15 -6.35 -4.78
C ALA A 74 3.50 -5.81 -6.07
N SER A 75 2.95 -6.69 -6.91
CA SER A 75 2.24 -6.32 -8.15
C SER A 75 0.95 -5.59 -7.84
N TYR A 76 0.17 -6.11 -6.88
CA TYR A 76 -1.05 -5.48 -6.40
C TYR A 76 -0.80 -4.04 -5.93
N LEU A 77 0.21 -3.83 -5.07
CA LEU A 77 0.56 -2.52 -4.53
C LEU A 77 1.11 -1.56 -5.59
N ALA A 78 1.89 -2.06 -6.56
CA ALA A 78 2.38 -1.25 -7.66
C ALA A 78 1.22 -0.72 -8.54
N VAL A 79 0.24 -1.56 -8.83
CA VAL A 79 -0.98 -1.16 -9.55
C VAL A 79 -1.79 -0.15 -8.72
N ALA A 80 -1.94 -0.38 -7.41
CA ALA A 80 -2.65 0.53 -6.52
C ALA A 80 -2.01 1.93 -6.49
N VAL A 81 -0.68 2.04 -6.37
CA VAL A 81 0.05 3.32 -6.45
C VAL A 81 -0.18 4.00 -7.79
N LYS A 82 0.00 3.26 -8.89
CA LYS A 82 -0.19 3.80 -10.25
C LYS A 82 -1.59 4.39 -10.40
N TYR A 83 -2.63 3.66 -10.00
CA TYR A 83 -4.01 4.13 -10.06
C TYR A 83 -4.26 5.37 -9.18
N LYS A 84 -3.79 5.36 -7.92
CA LYS A 84 -3.98 6.48 -6.99
C LYS A 84 -3.29 7.75 -7.48
N VAL A 85 -2.07 7.64 -7.99
CA VAL A 85 -1.34 8.76 -8.61
C VAL A 85 -2.09 9.31 -9.82
N PHE A 86 -2.57 8.45 -10.73
CA PHE A 86 -3.34 8.93 -11.88
C PHE A 86 -4.61 9.66 -11.48
N LYS A 87 -5.34 9.11 -10.50
CA LYS A 87 -6.53 9.75 -9.96
C LYS A 87 -6.22 11.12 -9.34
N TYR A 88 -5.13 11.20 -8.57
CA TYR A 88 -4.65 12.44 -7.97
C TYR A 88 -4.32 13.49 -9.05
N LEU A 89 -3.50 13.15 -10.04
CA LEU A 89 -3.12 14.08 -11.11
C LEU A 89 -4.34 14.54 -11.92
N ALA A 90 -5.25 13.63 -12.25
CA ALA A 90 -6.49 13.97 -12.96
C ALA A 90 -7.41 14.90 -12.16
N GLN A 91 -7.33 14.88 -10.82
CA GLN A 91 -8.07 15.80 -9.96
C GLN A 91 -7.41 17.18 -9.92
N GLN A 92 -6.07 17.25 -9.88
CA GLN A 92 -5.32 18.50 -9.97
C GLN A 92 -5.61 19.25 -11.27
N TYR A 93 -5.59 18.56 -12.43
CA TYR A 93 -5.90 19.18 -13.72
C TYR A 93 -7.34 19.70 -13.87
N LYS A 94 -8.28 19.30 -13.01
CA LYS A 94 -9.67 19.83 -13.02
C LYS A 94 -9.83 21.10 -12.19
N GLN A 95 -8.84 21.42 -11.36
CA GLN A 95 -8.85 22.57 -10.47
C GLN A 95 -8.05 23.76 -11.04
N GLU A 96 -7.36 23.54 -12.16
CA GLU A 96 -6.74 24.56 -13.02
C GLU A 96 -7.69 24.99 -14.15
#